data_AF-A0A7S2BBY7-F1
#
_entry.id   AF-A0A7S2BBY7-F1
#
_cell.length_a   1.000
_cell.length_b   1.000
_cell.length_c   1.000
_cell.angle_alpha   90.00
_cell.angle_beta   90.00
_cell.angle_gamma   90.00
#
_symmetry.space_group_name_H-M   'P 1'
#
loop_
_entity.id
_entity.type
_entity.pdbx_description
1 polymer ?
#
loop_
_entity_poly.entity_id
_entity_poly.type
_entity_poly.pdbx_seq_one_letter_code
_entity_poly.pdbx_strand_id
1 'polypeptide(L)'
;YCSLFLYCPDSSLLKCWLSVGKVRKEVRISSDQQGYLGRTNFCRLDSCLEPDDSILLSLEIVEAQGSSSEALVHKVPAETPKNAKMGQLQSSSRPCEERQSQAGEAAISSVMRLQQTPANRVLEDV
;
A
#
# COMPACT_ATOMS: atom_id res chain seq x y z
N TYR A 1 -22.06 10.73 -17.80
CA TYR A 1 -20.94 9.78 -17.75
C TYR A 1 -20.69 9.40 -16.30
N CYS A 2 -20.28 8.17 -16.02
CA CYS A 2 -19.82 7.76 -14.69
C CYS A 2 -18.29 7.65 -14.68
N SER A 3 -17.69 7.87 -13.51
CA SER A 3 -16.25 7.69 -13.29
C SER A 3 -16.07 6.56 -12.27
N LEU A 4 -15.04 5.74 -12.44
CA LEU A 4 -14.74 4.63 -11.54
C LEU A 4 -13.26 4.68 -11.18
N PHE A 5 -13.00 4.62 -9.87
CA PHE A 5 -11.68 4.62 -9.28
C PHE A 5 -11.59 3.56 -8.19
N LEU A 6 -10.43 2.94 -8.09
CA LEU A 6 -10.03 1.98 -7.07
C LEU A 6 -8.90 2.63 -6.27
N TYR A 7 -9.07 2.72 -4.96
CA TYR A 7 -7.98 3.16 -4.09
C TYR A 7 -7.02 1.98 -3.85
N CYS A 8 -5.72 2.21 -4.00
CA CYS A 8 -4.69 1.24 -3.65
C CYS A 8 -3.75 1.84 -2.61
N PRO A 9 -3.39 1.09 -1.55
CA PRO A 9 -2.42 1.55 -0.57
C PRO A 9 -1.03 1.69 -1.18
N ASP A 10 -0.18 2.43 -0.49
CA ASP A 10 1.18 2.71 -0.92
C ASP A 10 2.00 1.43 -1.14
N SER A 11 2.96 1.48 -2.06
CA SER A 11 3.88 0.36 -2.32
C SER A 11 3.16 -0.91 -2.80
N SER A 12 2.03 -0.73 -3.50
CA SER A 12 1.31 -1.81 -4.16
C SER A 12 1.53 -1.79 -5.68
N LEU A 13 1.76 -2.97 -6.24
CA LEU A 13 1.69 -3.21 -7.68
C LEU A 13 0.37 -3.90 -7.95
N LEU A 14 -0.46 -3.29 -8.80
CA LEU A 14 -1.76 -3.83 -9.16
C LEU A 14 -1.95 -3.83 -10.68
N LYS A 15 -2.29 -5.00 -11.23
CA LYS A 15 -2.81 -5.16 -12.58
C LYS A 15 -4.20 -5.74 -12.48
N CYS A 16 -5.20 -5.00 -12.96
CA CYS A 16 -6.59 -5.43 -12.88
C CYS A 16 -7.41 -4.95 -14.08
N TRP A 17 -8.60 -5.52 -14.22
CA TRP A 17 -9.65 -5.02 -15.09
C TRP A 17 -10.77 -4.44 -14.25
N LEU A 18 -11.18 -3.22 -14.60
CA LEU A 18 -12.38 -2.59 -14.07
C LEU A 18 -13.51 -2.77 -15.09
N SER A 19 -14.70 -3.13 -14.63
CA SER A 19 -15.88 -3.17 -15.49
C SER A 19 -17.07 -2.46 -14.87
N VAL A 20 -17.83 -1.79 -15.73
CA VAL A 20 -19.10 -1.11 -15.41
C VAL A 20 -20.13 -1.56 -16.43
N GLY A 21 -21.09 -2.39 -16.01
CA GLY A 21 -21.99 -3.12 -16.90
C GLY A 21 -21.20 -3.95 -17.92
N LYS A 22 -21.36 -3.65 -19.21
CA LYS A 22 -20.70 -4.35 -20.33
C LYS A 22 -19.35 -3.75 -20.72
N VAL A 23 -18.98 -2.59 -20.17
CA VAL A 23 -17.73 -1.89 -20.52
C VAL A 23 -16.62 -2.37 -19.59
N ARG A 24 -15.54 -2.88 -20.17
CA ARG A 24 -14.37 -3.38 -19.44
C ARG A 24 -13.11 -2.63 -19.87
N LYS A 25 -12.26 -2.24 -18.91
CA LYS A 25 -11.01 -1.51 -19.16
C LYS A 25 -9.88 -2.02 -18.28
N GLU A 26 -8.72 -2.23 -18.88
CA GLU A 26 -7.52 -2.60 -18.14
C GLU A 26 -6.96 -1.39 -17.40
N VAL A 27 -6.48 -1.60 -16.19
CA VAL A 27 -5.77 -0.58 -15.42
C VAL A 27 -4.56 -1.20 -14.72
N ARG A 28 -3.45 -0.46 -14.72
CA ARG A 28 -2.16 -0.89 -14.17
C ARG A 28 -1.57 0.22 -13.32
N ILE A 29 -1.13 -0.13 -12.11
CA ILE A 29 -0.36 0.73 -11.21
C ILE A 29 1.09 0.26 -11.23
N SER A 30 2.02 1.19 -11.39
CA SER A 30 3.43 1.00 -11.06
C SER A 30 3.70 1.50 -9.63
N SER A 31 4.57 0.79 -8.91
CA SER A 31 4.87 0.97 -7.47
C SER A 31 5.20 2.40 -6.99
N ASP A 32 5.51 3.32 -7.90
CA ASP A 32 5.85 4.72 -7.59
C ASP A 32 4.64 5.65 -7.44
N GLN A 33 3.42 5.19 -7.76
CA GLN A 33 2.22 6.03 -7.66
C GLN A 33 1.28 5.56 -6.54
N GLN A 34 1.23 6.35 -5.47
CA GLN A 34 0.17 6.26 -4.47
C GLN A 34 -1.14 6.86 -5.01
N GLY A 35 -2.27 6.26 -4.63
CA GLY A 35 -3.58 6.92 -4.75
C GLY A 35 -4.65 6.14 -5.52
N TYR A 36 -5.44 6.89 -6.30
CA TYR A 36 -6.63 6.39 -6.97
C TYR A 36 -6.32 5.93 -8.39
N LEU A 37 -6.62 4.67 -8.66
CA LEU A 37 -6.50 4.04 -9.96
C LEU A 37 -7.85 4.01 -10.65
N GLY A 38 -7.97 4.64 -11.81
CA GLY A 38 -9.22 4.59 -12.53
C GLY A 38 -9.28 5.54 -13.70
N ARG A 39 -10.49 5.86 -14.14
CA ARG A 39 -10.71 6.79 -15.24
C ARG A 39 -11.88 7.69 -14.94
N THR A 40 -11.66 8.99 -15.16
CA THR A 40 -12.76 9.93 -15.38
C THR A 40 -13.51 9.53 -16.65
N ASN A 41 -14.83 9.73 -16.65
CA ASN A 41 -15.69 9.41 -17.80
C ASN A 41 -15.50 7.98 -18.32
N PHE A 42 -15.53 7.01 -17.41
CA PHE A 42 -15.33 5.60 -17.69
C PHE A 42 -16.28 5.09 -18.78
N CYS A 43 -17.58 5.34 -18.64
CA CYS A 43 -18.60 5.09 -19.66
C CYS A 43 -19.81 6.02 -19.49
N ARG A 44 -20.76 5.96 -20.44
CA ARG A 44 -22.06 6.64 -20.31
C ARG A 44 -22.90 5.90 -19.27
N LEU A 45 -23.53 6.65 -18.37
CA LEU A 45 -24.34 6.10 -17.27
C LEU A 45 -25.52 5.29 -17.82
N ASP A 46 -26.25 5.86 -18.79
CA ASP A 46 -27.40 5.22 -19.44
C ASP A 46 -27.06 3.87 -20.09
N SER A 47 -25.78 3.62 -20.41
CA SER A 47 -25.33 2.38 -21.07
C SER A 47 -25.01 1.25 -20.10
N CYS A 48 -24.94 1.53 -18.80
CA CYS A 48 -24.60 0.55 -17.77
C CYS A 48 -25.63 0.48 -16.64
N LEU A 49 -26.72 1.26 -16.75
CA LEU A 49 -27.86 1.18 -15.84
C LEU A 49 -28.73 -0.02 -16.22
N GLU A 50 -29.00 -0.88 -15.26
CA GLU A 50 -29.92 -2.01 -15.39
C GLU A 50 -31.38 -1.58 -15.15
N PRO A 51 -32.39 -2.38 -15.55
CA PRO A 51 -33.80 -1.99 -15.43
C PRO A 51 -34.30 -1.73 -14.00
N ASP A 52 -33.58 -2.23 -13.00
CA ASP A 52 -33.85 -2.05 -11.58
C ASP A 52 -33.16 -0.81 -10.98
N ASP A 53 -32.64 0.08 -11.83
CA ASP A 53 -31.89 1.28 -11.44
C ASP A 53 -30.58 0.95 -10.69
N SER A 54 -30.00 -0.22 -10.98
CA SER A 54 -28.71 -0.66 -10.44
C SER A 54 -27.60 -0.57 -11.48
N ILE A 55 -26.34 -0.59 -11.02
CA ILE A 55 -25.15 -0.63 -11.88
C ILE A 55 -24.26 -1.77 -11.39
N LEU A 56 -23.97 -2.72 -12.27
CA LEU A 56 -23.03 -3.79 -11.98
C LEU A 56 -21.59 -3.29 -12.12
N LEU A 57 -20.83 -3.36 -11.03
CA LEU A 57 -19.40 -3.11 -11.01
C LEU A 57 -18.66 -4.43 -10.80
N SER A 58 -17.58 -4.67 -11.57
CA SER A 58 -16.70 -5.81 -11.33
C SER A 58 -15.23 -5.41 -11.38
N LEU A 59 -14.44 -6.03 -10.50
CA LEU A 59 -12.99 -5.88 -10.40
C LEU A 59 -12.38 -7.27 -10.58
N GLU A 60 -11.57 -7.42 -11.62
CA GLU A 60 -10.82 -8.65 -11.87
C GLU A 60 -9.33 -8.37 -11.65
N ILE A 61 -8.77 -8.92 -10.58
CA ILE A 61 -7.36 -8.74 -10.25
C ILE A 61 -6.56 -9.82 -10.97
N VAL A 62 -5.63 -9.39 -11.83
CA VAL A 62 -4.71 -10.29 -12.54
C VAL A 62 -3.45 -10.49 -11.71
N GLU A 63 -2.95 -9.42 -11.11
CA GLU A 63 -1.76 -9.45 -10.26
C GLU A 63 -1.88 -8.39 -9.18
N ALA A 64 -1.54 -8.75 -7.95
CA ALA A 64 -1.45 -7.85 -6.82
C ALA A 64 -0.22 -8.21 -5.98
N GLN A 65 0.65 -7.24 -5.75
CA GLN A 65 1.80 -7.36 -4.85
C GLN A 65 1.81 -6.16 -3.90
N GLY A 66 2.15 -6.38 -2.64
CA GLY A 66 2.31 -5.33 -1.65
C GLY A 66 3.62 -5.52 -0.89
N SER A 67 4.43 -4.47 -0.81
CA SER A 67 5.64 -4.48 0.01
C SER A 67 5.37 -3.74 1.33
N SER A 68 4.74 -4.39 2.30
CA SER A 68 4.63 -3.84 3.65
C SER A 68 5.92 -4.14 4.41
N SER A 69 6.83 -3.18 4.47
CA SER A 69 8.01 -3.25 5.34
C SER A 69 7.70 -2.52 6.66
N GLU A 70 6.89 -3.15 7.51
CA GLU A 70 6.85 -2.73 8.91
C GLU A 70 8.04 -3.37 9.62
N ALA A 71 9.13 -2.62 9.74
CA ALA A 71 10.18 -2.99 10.67
C ALA A 71 9.58 -2.98 12.07
N LEU A 72 9.27 -4.16 12.60
CA LEU A 72 8.87 -4.35 13.99
C LEU A 72 10.07 -4.00 14.88
N VAL A 73 10.29 -2.70 15.11
CA VAL A 73 11.28 -2.23 16.06
C VAL A 73 10.66 -2.42 17.44
N HIS A 74 11.05 -3.52 18.11
CA HIS A 74 10.83 -3.63 19.54
C HIS A 74 11.54 -2.46 20.22
N LYS A 75 10.77 -1.48 20.72
CA LYS A 75 11.27 -0.53 21.71
C LYS A 75 11.68 -1.35 22.93
N VAL A 76 12.97 -1.62 23.07
CA VAL A 76 13.53 -2.14 24.32
C VAL A 76 13.17 -1.10 25.39
N PRO A 77 12.41 -1.47 26.43
CA PRO A 77 12.10 -0.57 27.53
C PRO A 77 13.43 -0.09 28.11
N ALA A 78 13.65 1.22 28.07
CA ALA A 78 14.80 1.82 28.73
C ALA A 78 14.73 1.43 30.21
N GLU A 79 15.68 0.62 30.67
CA GLU A 79 15.81 0.32 32.08
C GLU A 79 16.07 1.63 32.83
N THR A 80 15.08 2.08 33.58
CA THR A 80 15.27 3.19 34.53
C THR A 80 16.30 2.76 35.58
N PRO A 81 17.45 3.45 35.71
CA PRO A 81 18.36 3.19 36.82
C PRO A 81 17.67 3.61 38.12
N LYS A 82 17.23 2.63 38.90
CA LYS A 82 16.82 2.84 40.29
C LYS A 82 18.06 3.10 41.12
N ASN A 83 18.45 4.37 41.24
CA ASN A 83 19.14 4.83 42.43
C ASN A 83 18.59 6.19 42.86
N ALA A 84 17.64 6.10 43.80
CA ALA A 84 17.17 7.23 44.57
C ALA A 84 18.21 7.60 45.64
N LYS A 85 18.59 8.87 45.68
CA LYS A 85 18.73 9.63 46.94
C LYS A 85 18.71 11.14 46.66
N MET A 86 17.52 11.71 46.90
CA MET A 86 17.24 12.87 47.76
C MET A 86 18.04 14.18 47.53
N GLY A 87 17.36 15.22 47.03
CA GLY A 87 17.87 16.59 47.10
C GLY A 87 17.05 17.63 46.32
N GLN A 88 16.15 18.31 47.04
CA GLN A 88 15.67 19.70 46.91
C GLN A 88 15.06 20.27 45.61
N LEU A 89 13.91 20.92 45.84
CA LEU A 89 13.24 21.91 44.99
C LEU A 89 14.20 22.96 44.41
N GLN A 90 13.99 23.33 43.14
CA GLN A 90 13.68 24.71 42.76
C GLN A 90 13.17 24.81 41.31
N SER A 91 12.25 25.74 41.12
CA SER A 91 11.56 26.15 39.89
C SER A 91 12.47 26.79 38.83
N SER A 92 12.18 26.59 37.55
CA SER A 92 11.83 27.67 36.59
C SER A 92 12.00 27.27 35.11
N SER A 93 11.01 27.71 34.30
CA SER A 93 11.01 28.10 32.87
C SER A 93 11.62 27.22 31.76
N ARG A 94 10.76 27.02 30.75
CA ARG A 94 11.03 26.58 29.35
C ARG A 94 12.15 27.42 28.68
N PRO A 95 12.82 26.90 27.65
CA PRO A 95 12.30 27.10 26.29
C PRO A 95 12.35 25.88 25.37
N CYS A 96 11.53 25.99 24.32
CA CYS A 96 11.42 25.15 23.14
C CYS A 96 12.71 25.21 22.30
N GLU A 97 13.27 24.05 21.92
CA GLU A 97 14.29 23.95 20.88
C GLU A 97 13.86 22.92 19.83
N GLU A 98 13.58 23.43 18.62
CA GLU A 98 13.58 22.66 17.38
C GLU A 98 14.99 22.13 17.11
N ARG A 99 15.12 20.82 16.89
CA ARG A 99 16.28 20.26 16.23
C ARG A 99 15.87 19.61 14.93
N GLN A 100 16.23 20.29 13.85
CA GLN A 100 16.51 19.68 12.56
C GLN A 100 17.58 18.60 12.74
N SER A 101 17.28 17.38 12.30
CA SER A 101 18.29 16.35 12.06
C SER A 101 18.18 15.92 10.60
N GLN A 102 19.08 16.50 9.79
CA GLN A 102 19.53 15.94 8.52
C GLN A 102 20.41 14.70 8.76
N ALA A 103 20.48 13.87 7.71
CA ALA A 103 21.53 12.90 7.39
C ALA A 103 21.50 11.56 8.14
N GLY A 104 21.37 10.49 7.35
CA GLY A 104 21.55 9.11 7.79
C GLY A 104 21.01 8.10 6.78
N GLU A 105 21.42 8.23 5.53
CA GLU A 105 21.16 7.26 4.47
C GLU A 105 21.82 5.92 4.84
N ALA A 106 21.01 4.95 5.27
CA ALA A 106 21.42 3.55 5.36
C ALA A 106 20.58 2.75 4.38
N ALA A 107 20.97 2.80 3.11
CA ALA A 107 20.43 1.95 2.06
C ALA A 107 20.84 0.49 2.33
N ILE A 108 20.01 -0.24 3.08
CA ILE A 108 20.13 -1.70 3.16
C ILE A 108 19.44 -2.27 1.92
N SER A 109 20.23 -2.40 0.86
CA SER A 109 19.89 -3.15 -0.35
C SER A 109 19.75 -4.64 0.01
N SER A 110 18.52 -5.13 0.10
CA SER A 110 18.24 -6.56 0.24
C SER A 110 17.91 -7.14 -1.14
N VAL A 111 18.93 -7.64 -1.83
CA VAL A 111 18.76 -8.38 -3.10
C VAL A 111 18.23 -9.76 -2.76
N MET A 112 16.91 -9.92 -2.74
CA MET A 112 16.29 -11.24 -2.70
C MET A 112 16.35 -11.88 -4.09
N ARG A 113 17.33 -12.76 -4.29
CA ARG A 113 17.36 -13.67 -5.44
C ARG A 113 16.32 -14.78 -5.23
N LEU A 114 15.12 -14.58 -5.76
CA LEU A 114 14.16 -15.66 -5.96
C LEU A 114 14.77 -16.66 -6.96
N GLN A 115 15.24 -17.79 -6.44
CA GLN A 115 15.53 -18.97 -7.26
C GLN A 115 14.21 -19.41 -7.91
N GLN A 116 14.05 -19.14 -9.20
CA GLN A 116 13.04 -19.78 -10.01
C GLN A 116 13.33 -21.28 -10.03
N THR A 117 12.42 -22.09 -9.48
CA THR A 117 12.37 -23.53 -9.72
C THR A 117 11.79 -23.77 -11.12
N PRO A 118 12.55 -24.31 -12.08
CA PRO A 118 12.02 -24.65 -13.37
C PRO A 118 11.17 -25.93 -13.32
N ALA A 119 9.92 -25.76 -13.73
CA ALA A 119 9.21 -26.53 -14.77
C ALA A 119 8.79 -27.99 -14.56
N ASN A 120 7.54 -28.21 -14.99
CA ASN A 120 7.03 -29.35 -15.76
C ASN A 120 6.96 -30.74 -15.11
N ARG A 121 5.76 -31.34 -15.10
CA ARG A 121 5.35 -32.23 -16.20
C ARG A 121 3.87 -32.61 -16.16
N VAL A 122 3.26 -32.43 -17.32
CA VAL A 122 2.18 -33.20 -17.94
C VAL A 122 2.00 -34.60 -17.35
N LEU A 123 0.77 -34.92 -16.96
CA LEU A 123 0.27 -36.29 -16.82
C LEU A 123 -1.00 -36.39 -17.68
N GLU A 124 -0.79 -36.80 -18.93
CA GLU A 124 -1.82 -37.39 -19.78
C GLU A 124 -1.82 -38.92 -19.58
N ASP A 125 -2.98 -39.51 -19.91
CA ASP A 125 -3.35 -40.94 -19.98
C ASP A 125 -3.60 -41.70 -18.67
N VAL A 126 -4.89 -41.95 -18.37
CA VAL A 126 -5.61 -43.23 -18.63
C VAL A 126 -7.12 -42.95 -18.74
#